data_AF-A0A521VQS0-F1
#
_entry.id   AF-A0A521VQS0-F1
#
_cell.length_a   1.000
_cell.length_b   1.000
_cell.length_c   1.000
_cell.angle_alpha   90.00
_cell.angle_beta   90.00
_cell.angle_gamma   90.00
#
_symmetry.space_group_name_H-M   'P 1'
#
loop_
_entity.id
_entity.type
_entity.pdbx_description
1 polymer ?
#
loop_
_entity_poly.entity_id
_entity_poly.type
_entity_poly.pdbx_seq_one_letter_code
_entity_poly.pdbx_strand_id
1 'polypeptide(L)'
;HAVKLYPAGATTHSDAGVTRLSRCFGVLERMAELGLPLLVHGEVTDPEVDIFDREKVFLEDVLGPLVARYPTLKVVLEHITTSHAVHFVEVTGPNIAATVTAHHLLLNRNALFLGGIRPHHYCLPLLKREAHREALVEAVISGNPKFFLGTDSAPHARSAKEAACGCAGLYTAHAAIELYAIAFEEAGALDRLEGFASRFGPRFYGLPPNRDTITLVREDWTVPAVIAFGPGEELVPLRAGEVLPWKLASTPSTTR
;
A
#
# COMPACT_ATOMS: atom_id res chain seq x y z
N HIS A 1 -3.50 -5.10 17.32
CA HIS A 1 -4.30 -3.99 16.78
C HIS A 1 -5.17 -4.38 15.59
N ALA A 2 -4.83 -5.44 14.83
CA ALA A 2 -5.64 -5.95 13.71
C ALA A 2 -5.24 -7.41 13.40
N VAL A 3 -5.96 -8.06 12.49
CA VAL A 3 -5.58 -9.36 11.90
C VAL A 3 -5.46 -9.19 10.38
N LYS A 4 -4.36 -9.68 9.79
CA LYS A 4 -4.14 -9.64 8.33
C LYS A 4 -4.62 -10.93 7.69
N LEU A 5 -5.47 -10.81 6.69
CA LEU A 5 -5.92 -11.88 5.81
C LEU A 5 -5.08 -11.88 4.54
N TYR A 6 -4.35 -12.97 4.33
CA TYR A 6 -3.75 -13.32 3.05
C TYR A 6 -4.55 -14.48 2.43
N PRO A 7 -5.11 -14.31 1.23
CA PRO A 7 -5.56 -15.45 0.44
C PRO A 7 -4.37 -16.37 0.15
N ALA A 8 -4.59 -17.68 0.17
CA ALA A 8 -3.53 -18.64 -0.10
C ALA A 8 -2.93 -18.41 -1.51
N GLY A 9 -1.62 -18.18 -1.57
CA GLY A 9 -0.88 -17.96 -2.82
C GLY A 9 -0.97 -16.55 -3.44
N ALA A 10 -1.57 -15.57 -2.75
CA ALA A 10 -1.76 -14.23 -3.29
C ALA A 10 -0.48 -13.39 -3.35
N THR A 11 0.49 -13.65 -2.46
CA THR A 11 1.76 -12.91 -2.39
C THR A 11 2.88 -13.72 -1.72
N THR A 12 4.07 -13.17 -1.56
CA THR A 12 5.21 -13.82 -0.91
C THR A 12 4.84 -14.31 0.50
N HIS A 13 5.21 -15.57 0.82
CA HIS A 13 4.91 -16.25 2.08
C HIS A 13 3.42 -16.47 2.39
N SER A 14 2.54 -16.37 1.39
CA SER A 14 1.10 -16.58 1.57
C SER A 14 0.63 -18.02 1.33
N ASP A 15 1.52 -18.99 1.11
CA ASP A 15 1.14 -20.40 0.85
C ASP A 15 0.35 -21.04 2.01
N ALA A 16 0.57 -20.56 3.24
CA ALA A 16 -0.18 -20.93 4.43
C ALA A 16 -1.45 -20.08 4.66
N GLY A 17 -1.86 -19.28 3.67
CA GLY A 17 -2.98 -18.37 3.74
C GLY A 17 -4.36 -19.04 3.82
N VAL A 18 -5.41 -18.23 3.93
CA VAL A 18 -6.79 -18.73 4.06
C VAL A 18 -7.26 -19.28 2.70
N THR A 19 -7.58 -20.58 2.67
CA THR A 19 -8.07 -21.26 1.47
C THR A 19 -9.57 -21.09 1.24
N ARG A 20 -10.35 -20.91 2.32
CA ARG A 20 -11.78 -20.61 2.29
C ARG A 20 -12.16 -19.71 3.44
N LEU A 21 -12.66 -18.50 3.14
CA LEU A 21 -13.04 -17.50 4.13
C LEU A 21 -14.12 -18.00 5.11
N SER A 22 -15.00 -18.91 4.65
CA SER A 22 -16.05 -19.51 5.48
C SER A 22 -15.52 -20.27 6.69
N ARG A 23 -14.29 -20.80 6.62
CA ARG A 23 -13.63 -21.46 7.77
C ARG A 23 -13.23 -20.47 8.87
N CYS A 24 -13.16 -19.19 8.54
CA CYS A 24 -12.79 -18.12 9.47
C CYS A 24 -14.01 -17.38 10.05
N PHE A 25 -15.24 -17.76 9.71
CA PHE A 25 -16.44 -17.01 10.09
C PHE A 25 -16.58 -16.78 11.60
N GLY A 26 -16.31 -17.78 12.45
CA GLY A 26 -16.35 -17.59 13.91
C GLY A 26 -15.29 -16.57 14.41
N VAL A 27 -14.13 -16.52 13.76
CA VAL A 27 -13.10 -15.51 14.06
C VAL A 27 -13.57 -14.13 13.59
N LEU A 28 -14.12 -14.03 12.39
CA LEU A 28 -14.61 -12.77 11.82
C LEU A 28 -15.77 -12.18 12.63
N GLU A 29 -16.69 -13.01 13.09
CA GLU A 29 -17.76 -12.63 14.00
C GLU A 29 -17.18 -12.05 15.30
N ARG A 30 -16.23 -12.76 15.92
CA ARG A 30 -15.57 -12.27 17.14
C ARG A 30 -14.78 -10.98 16.92
N MET A 31 -14.15 -10.82 15.77
CA MET A 31 -13.47 -9.58 15.39
C MET A 31 -14.47 -8.42 15.27
N ALA A 32 -15.63 -8.65 14.66
CA ALA A 32 -16.68 -7.64 14.54
C ALA A 32 -17.23 -7.21 15.91
N GLU A 33 -17.46 -8.16 16.83
CA GLU A 33 -17.89 -7.88 18.21
C GLU A 33 -16.87 -7.04 18.99
N LEU A 34 -15.58 -7.33 18.80
CA LEU A 34 -14.48 -6.64 19.50
C LEU A 34 -14.06 -5.33 18.81
N GLY A 35 -14.60 -5.03 17.64
CA GLY A 35 -14.15 -3.91 16.81
C GLY A 35 -12.71 -4.04 16.32
N LEU A 36 -12.19 -5.27 16.23
CA LEU A 36 -10.82 -5.57 15.77
C LEU A 36 -10.76 -5.53 14.23
N PRO A 37 -9.97 -4.63 13.61
CA PRO A 37 -9.89 -4.54 12.16
C PRO A 37 -9.35 -5.80 11.48
N LEU A 38 -9.98 -6.15 10.36
CA LEU A 38 -9.47 -7.09 9.37
C LEU A 38 -8.72 -6.32 8.28
N LEU A 39 -7.44 -6.60 8.11
CA LEU A 39 -6.64 -6.05 7.01
C LEU A 39 -6.67 -7.09 5.89
N VAL A 40 -6.98 -6.69 4.65
CA VAL A 40 -7.12 -7.65 3.54
C VAL A 40 -6.17 -7.30 2.40
N HIS A 41 -5.38 -8.28 1.97
CA HIS A 41 -4.79 -8.24 0.63
C HIS A 41 -5.88 -8.69 -0.35
N GLY A 42 -6.45 -7.73 -1.10
CA GLY A 42 -7.69 -7.94 -1.82
C GLY A 42 -7.52 -8.44 -3.25
N GLU A 43 -6.91 -9.60 -3.46
CA GLU A 43 -6.85 -10.26 -4.77
C GLU A 43 -7.34 -11.72 -4.67
N VAL A 44 -8.08 -12.19 -5.67
CA VAL A 44 -8.29 -13.64 -5.84
C VAL A 44 -7.04 -14.28 -6.44
N THR A 45 -6.86 -15.58 -6.23
CA THR A 45 -5.69 -16.33 -6.73
C THR A 45 -6.03 -17.36 -7.80
N ASP A 46 -7.25 -17.32 -8.31
CA ASP A 46 -7.70 -18.18 -9.40
C ASP A 46 -6.78 -17.99 -10.63
N PRO A 47 -6.17 -19.07 -11.17
CA PRO A 47 -5.30 -18.98 -12.34
C PRO A 47 -6.05 -18.58 -13.62
N GLU A 48 -7.36 -18.74 -13.70
CA GLU A 48 -8.18 -18.36 -14.86
C GLU A 48 -8.54 -16.86 -14.86
N VAL A 49 -8.37 -16.17 -13.72
CA VAL A 49 -8.59 -14.72 -13.61
C VAL A 49 -7.30 -13.98 -13.97
N ASP A 50 -7.39 -13.10 -14.98
CA ASP A 50 -6.29 -12.24 -15.38
C ASP A 50 -5.75 -11.44 -14.18
N ILE A 51 -4.43 -11.40 -14.04
CA ILE A 51 -3.77 -10.80 -12.88
C ILE A 51 -4.11 -9.31 -12.69
N PHE A 52 -4.51 -8.59 -13.74
CA PHE A 52 -4.95 -7.20 -13.63
C PHE A 52 -6.39 -7.06 -13.12
N ASP A 53 -7.21 -8.12 -13.20
CA ASP A 53 -8.62 -8.14 -12.80
C ASP A 53 -8.85 -8.77 -11.41
N ARG A 54 -7.84 -9.41 -10.83
CA ARG A 54 -7.94 -10.11 -9.53
C ARG A 54 -8.46 -9.25 -8.38
N GLU A 55 -8.06 -7.98 -8.34
CA GLU A 55 -8.54 -7.05 -7.31
C GLU A 55 -10.04 -6.78 -7.47
N LYS A 56 -10.51 -6.54 -8.70
CA LYS A 56 -11.93 -6.30 -8.98
C LYS A 56 -12.78 -7.53 -8.63
N VAL A 57 -12.36 -8.72 -9.06
CA VAL A 57 -13.08 -9.97 -8.75
C VAL A 57 -13.14 -10.22 -7.25
N PHE A 58 -12.06 -9.91 -6.50
CA PHE A 58 -12.08 -10.00 -5.05
C PHE A 58 -13.14 -9.08 -4.40
N LEU A 59 -13.30 -7.86 -4.90
CA LEU A 59 -14.32 -6.93 -4.40
C LEU A 59 -15.73 -7.50 -4.59
N GLU A 60 -16.01 -8.03 -5.78
CA GLU A 60 -17.32 -8.54 -6.18
C GLU A 60 -17.67 -9.86 -5.46
N ASP A 61 -16.75 -10.82 -5.47
CA ASP A 61 -17.04 -12.20 -5.05
C ASP A 61 -16.71 -12.48 -3.58
N VAL A 62 -15.83 -11.68 -2.97
CA VAL A 62 -15.32 -11.95 -1.62
C VAL A 62 -15.67 -10.81 -0.66
N LEU A 63 -15.19 -9.60 -0.92
CA LEU A 63 -15.29 -8.50 0.04
C LEU A 63 -16.71 -7.97 0.17
N GLY A 64 -17.42 -7.76 -0.94
CA GLY A 64 -18.82 -7.33 -0.94
C GLY A 64 -19.71 -8.24 -0.09
N PRO A 65 -19.73 -9.57 -0.35
CA PRO A 65 -20.46 -10.53 0.48
C PRO A 65 -20.02 -10.55 1.95
N LEU A 66 -18.72 -10.41 2.22
CA LEU A 66 -18.21 -10.37 3.60
C LEU A 66 -18.74 -9.16 4.37
N VAL A 67 -18.67 -7.97 3.76
CA VAL A 67 -19.14 -6.71 4.36
C VAL A 67 -20.66 -6.72 4.55
N ALA A 68 -21.40 -7.29 3.61
CA ALA A 68 -22.84 -7.48 3.74
C ALA A 68 -23.21 -8.42 4.91
N ARG A 69 -22.40 -9.46 5.13
CA ARG A 69 -22.60 -10.42 6.22
C ARG A 69 -22.24 -9.87 7.59
N TYR A 70 -21.17 -9.10 7.70
CA TYR A 70 -20.68 -8.52 8.95
C TYR A 70 -20.60 -6.99 8.86
N PRO A 71 -21.73 -6.26 8.89
CA PRO A 71 -21.77 -4.81 8.64
C PRO A 71 -21.02 -3.98 9.70
N THR A 72 -20.77 -4.53 10.89
CA THR A 72 -20.00 -3.90 11.96
C THR A 72 -18.51 -4.23 11.92
N LEU A 73 -18.07 -5.17 11.08
CA LEU A 73 -16.66 -5.53 10.94
C LEU A 73 -15.89 -4.35 10.33
N LYS A 74 -14.83 -3.92 11.02
CA LYS A 74 -13.87 -2.98 10.46
C LYS A 74 -12.97 -3.69 9.45
N VAL A 75 -12.83 -3.12 8.26
CA VAL A 75 -11.96 -3.66 7.21
C VAL A 75 -11.06 -2.57 6.65
N VAL A 76 -9.78 -2.89 6.48
CA VAL A 76 -8.86 -2.10 5.65
C VAL A 76 -8.53 -2.93 4.42
N LEU A 77 -8.96 -2.46 3.25
CA LEU A 77 -8.50 -2.97 1.97
C LEU A 77 -7.09 -2.41 1.73
N GLU A 78 -6.09 -3.26 1.95
CA GLU A 78 -4.70 -2.82 1.88
C GLU A 78 -4.31 -2.50 0.44
N HIS A 79 -3.37 -1.57 0.28
CA HIS A 79 -2.64 -1.24 -0.95
C HIS A 79 -3.50 -1.31 -2.23
N ILE A 80 -4.62 -0.59 -2.24
CA ILE A 80 -5.55 -0.59 -3.38
C ILE A 80 -4.86 -0.10 -4.66
N THR A 81 -5.23 -0.68 -5.81
CA THR A 81 -4.57 -0.40 -7.08
C THR A 81 -5.51 -0.01 -8.22
N THR A 82 -6.82 -0.13 -8.01
CA THR A 82 -7.84 0.12 -9.04
C THR A 82 -8.84 1.20 -8.64
N SER A 83 -9.37 1.89 -9.66
CA SER A 83 -10.54 2.75 -9.54
C SER A 83 -11.79 2.01 -9.03
N HIS A 84 -11.88 0.70 -9.25
CA HIS A 84 -12.94 -0.15 -8.69
C HIS A 84 -12.85 -0.22 -7.16
N ALA A 85 -11.64 -0.40 -6.61
CA ALA A 85 -11.42 -0.40 -5.17
C ALA A 85 -11.66 0.99 -4.54
N VAL A 86 -11.24 2.07 -5.21
CA VAL A 86 -11.58 3.44 -4.81
C VAL A 86 -13.09 3.60 -4.69
N HIS A 87 -13.83 3.29 -5.76
CA HIS A 87 -15.28 3.41 -5.78
C HIS A 87 -15.95 2.55 -4.70
N PHE A 88 -15.51 1.30 -4.53
CA PHE A 88 -16.00 0.40 -3.49
C PHE A 88 -15.82 1.01 -2.08
N VAL A 89 -14.66 1.57 -1.80
CA VAL A 89 -14.40 2.24 -0.52
C VAL A 89 -15.27 3.50 -0.40
N GLU A 90 -15.48 4.28 -1.44
CA GLU A 90 -16.31 5.50 -1.33
C GLU A 90 -17.78 5.21 -1.02
N VAL A 91 -18.37 4.20 -1.68
CA VAL A 91 -19.81 3.90 -1.55
C VAL A 91 -20.17 3.04 -0.34
N THR A 92 -19.17 2.45 0.33
CA THR A 92 -19.39 1.61 1.52
C THR A 92 -19.44 2.42 2.82
N GLY A 93 -19.88 1.77 3.91
CA GLY A 93 -19.98 2.40 5.22
C GLY A 93 -18.64 2.82 5.85
N PRO A 94 -18.66 3.54 6.98
CA PRO A 94 -17.47 4.10 7.64
C PRO A 94 -16.52 3.04 8.24
N ASN A 95 -16.94 1.78 8.29
CA ASN A 95 -16.13 0.66 8.78
C ASN A 95 -15.14 0.12 7.74
N ILE A 96 -15.23 0.59 6.48
CA ILE A 96 -14.34 0.17 5.40
C ILE A 96 -13.37 1.31 5.10
N ALA A 97 -12.08 1.01 5.03
CA ALA A 97 -11.05 1.96 4.65
C ALA A 97 -10.05 1.30 3.69
N ALA A 98 -9.13 2.08 3.16
CA ALA A 98 -8.04 1.57 2.35
C ALA A 98 -6.71 2.26 2.64
N THR A 99 -5.64 1.49 2.49
CA THR A 99 -4.29 2.05 2.37
C THR A 99 -3.91 2.20 0.90
N VAL A 100 -3.13 3.25 0.60
CA VAL A 100 -2.60 3.49 -0.74
C VAL A 100 -1.09 3.66 -0.64
N THR A 101 -0.35 2.98 -1.51
CA THR A 101 1.12 2.99 -1.49
C THR A 101 1.69 4.14 -2.32
N ALA A 102 2.89 4.61 -1.98
CA ALA A 102 3.55 5.66 -2.74
C ALA A 102 3.83 5.24 -4.20
N HIS A 103 4.21 3.98 -4.42
CA HIS A 103 4.51 3.47 -5.75
C HIS A 103 3.28 3.34 -6.64
N HIS A 104 2.10 3.03 -6.09
CA HIS A 104 0.84 3.04 -6.85
C HIS A 104 0.31 4.44 -7.16
N LEU A 105 0.75 5.47 -6.42
CA LEU A 105 0.47 6.86 -6.76
C LEU A 105 1.41 7.38 -7.85
N LEU A 106 2.68 6.97 -7.82
CA LEU A 106 3.74 7.50 -8.70
C LEU A 106 3.86 6.74 -10.04
N LEU A 107 3.45 5.47 -10.10
CA LEU A 107 3.69 4.61 -11.24
C LEU A 107 2.41 3.97 -11.77
N ASN A 108 2.32 3.87 -13.10
CA ASN A 108 1.40 2.96 -13.77
C ASN A 108 2.18 1.78 -14.38
N ARG A 109 1.47 0.79 -14.91
CA ARG A 109 2.05 -0.46 -15.42
C ARG A 109 3.06 -0.30 -16.56
N ASN A 110 3.09 0.83 -17.27
CA ASN A 110 4.13 1.07 -18.26
C ASN A 110 5.52 1.06 -17.60
N ALA A 111 5.63 1.49 -16.33
CA ALA A 111 6.86 1.46 -15.56
C ALA A 111 7.47 0.06 -15.42
N LEU A 112 6.69 -1.01 -15.55
CA LEU A 112 7.19 -2.39 -15.58
C LEU A 112 8.02 -2.70 -16.83
N PHE A 113 7.83 -1.95 -17.92
CA PHE A 113 8.34 -2.28 -19.26
C PHE A 113 9.15 -1.16 -19.93
N LEU A 114 9.36 -0.02 -19.26
CA LEU A 114 10.12 1.11 -19.82
C LEU A 114 11.58 0.74 -20.11
N GLY A 115 11.89 0.57 -21.40
CA GLY A 115 13.22 0.17 -21.89
C GLY A 115 13.58 -1.28 -21.59
N GLY A 116 12.60 -2.13 -21.27
CA GLY A 116 12.79 -3.52 -20.85
C GLY A 116 12.03 -3.84 -19.57
N ILE A 117 11.99 -5.12 -19.20
CA ILE A 117 11.34 -5.56 -17.96
C ILE A 117 12.07 -5.02 -16.72
N ARG A 118 11.34 -4.39 -15.80
CA ARG A 118 11.86 -3.76 -14.58
C ARG A 118 11.39 -4.57 -13.35
N PRO A 119 12.13 -5.59 -12.89
CA PRO A 119 11.71 -6.43 -11.76
C PRO A 119 11.57 -5.64 -10.45
N HIS A 120 12.35 -4.57 -10.27
CA HIS A 120 12.23 -3.68 -9.11
C HIS A 120 10.94 -2.85 -9.08
N HIS A 121 10.14 -2.86 -10.16
CA HIS A 121 8.79 -2.27 -10.19
C HIS A 121 7.67 -3.34 -10.08
N TYR A 122 8.02 -4.62 -9.96
CA TYR A 122 7.07 -5.71 -9.78
C TYR A 122 6.68 -5.87 -8.29
N CYS A 123 5.40 -5.71 -7.99
CA CYS A 123 4.74 -5.94 -6.68
C CYS A 123 3.36 -6.57 -6.87
N LEU A 124 2.73 -6.94 -5.75
CA LEU A 124 1.35 -7.41 -5.72
C LEU A 124 0.55 -6.57 -4.72
N PRO A 125 -0.62 -6.02 -5.11
CA PRO A 125 -1.20 -6.10 -6.46
C PRO A 125 -0.32 -5.38 -7.49
N LEU A 126 -0.43 -5.79 -8.76
CA LEU A 126 0.37 -5.20 -9.84
C LEU A 126 0.06 -3.72 -10.04
N LEU A 127 1.05 -2.95 -10.50
CA LEU A 127 0.82 -1.65 -11.13
C LEU A 127 -0.26 -1.79 -12.23
N LYS A 128 -1.22 -0.87 -12.27
CA LYS A 128 -2.37 -0.92 -13.18
C LYS A 128 -2.29 0.14 -14.28
N ARG A 129 -3.31 0.25 -15.13
CA ARG A 129 -3.41 1.29 -16.18
C ARG A 129 -3.44 2.70 -15.55
N GLU A 130 -3.07 3.71 -16.33
CA GLU A 130 -3.01 5.11 -15.87
C GLU A 130 -4.32 5.60 -15.25
N ALA A 131 -5.47 5.30 -15.86
CA ALA A 131 -6.79 5.69 -15.31
C ALA A 131 -7.04 5.16 -13.89
N HIS A 132 -6.42 4.03 -13.50
CA HIS A 132 -6.50 3.56 -12.12
C HIS A 132 -5.57 4.35 -11.20
N ARG A 133 -4.35 4.67 -11.63
CA ARG A 133 -3.41 5.52 -10.89
C ARG A 133 -3.99 6.90 -10.62
N GLU A 134 -4.62 7.52 -11.63
CA GLU A 134 -5.32 8.80 -11.51
C GLU A 134 -6.42 8.73 -10.46
N ALA A 135 -7.26 7.70 -10.48
CA ALA A 135 -8.31 7.51 -9.47
C ALA A 135 -7.74 7.34 -8.04
N LEU A 136 -6.59 6.68 -7.88
CA LEU A 136 -5.92 6.58 -6.57
C LEU A 136 -5.43 7.96 -6.10
N VAL A 137 -4.84 8.75 -6.99
CA VAL A 137 -4.40 10.11 -6.68
C VAL A 137 -5.59 10.98 -6.27
N GLU A 138 -6.67 10.98 -7.06
CA GLU A 138 -7.90 11.71 -6.75
C GLU A 138 -8.46 11.31 -5.37
N ALA A 139 -8.48 10.01 -5.08
CA ALA A 139 -8.96 9.50 -3.79
C ALA A 139 -8.15 10.03 -2.61
N VAL A 140 -6.82 10.00 -2.67
CA VAL A 140 -5.96 10.42 -1.53
C VAL A 140 -5.92 11.93 -1.34
N ILE A 141 -6.10 12.73 -2.40
CA ILE A 141 -6.13 14.21 -2.30
C ILE A 141 -7.53 14.76 -1.97
N SER A 142 -8.57 13.94 -2.04
CA SER A 142 -9.96 14.34 -1.75
C SER A 142 -10.20 14.82 -0.31
N GLY A 143 -9.33 14.44 0.63
CA GLY A 143 -9.55 14.64 2.07
C GLY A 143 -10.52 13.64 2.70
N ASN A 144 -10.96 12.61 1.96
CA ASN A 144 -11.78 11.53 2.49
C ASN A 144 -11.00 10.71 3.53
N PRO A 145 -11.46 10.62 4.80
CA PRO A 145 -10.71 9.99 5.89
C PRO A 145 -10.64 8.45 5.79
N LYS A 146 -11.24 7.86 4.75
CA LYS A 146 -11.20 6.42 4.48
C LYS A 146 -9.93 5.99 3.73
N PHE A 147 -9.15 6.92 3.19
CA PHE A 147 -7.89 6.64 2.51
C PHE A 147 -6.72 7.16 3.34
N PHE A 148 -5.76 6.29 3.67
CA PHE A 148 -4.59 6.68 4.47
C PHE A 148 -3.32 5.95 4.07
N LEU A 149 -2.20 6.43 4.58
CA LEU A 149 -0.87 5.93 4.22
C LEU A 149 -0.67 4.47 4.65
N GLY A 150 -0.25 3.63 3.70
CA GLY A 150 0.35 2.32 3.94
C GLY A 150 1.41 2.06 2.88
N THR A 151 2.68 1.92 3.28
CA THR A 151 3.80 1.91 2.33
C THR A 151 3.87 0.66 1.47
N ASP A 152 3.43 -0.47 2.05
CA ASP A 152 3.74 -1.82 1.57
C ASP A 152 5.22 -1.96 1.16
N SER A 153 6.12 -1.36 1.96
CA SER A 153 7.54 -1.46 1.71
C SER A 153 7.99 -2.90 1.93
N ALA A 154 8.27 -3.61 0.84
CA ALA A 154 8.58 -5.03 0.82
C ALA A 154 10.00 -5.25 0.26
N PRO A 155 11.05 -5.16 1.12
CA PRO A 155 12.42 -5.35 0.68
C PRO A 155 12.69 -6.82 0.33
N HIS A 156 13.35 -7.03 -0.80
CA HIS A 156 13.93 -8.30 -1.20
C HIS A 156 15.37 -8.06 -1.64
N ALA A 157 16.26 -9.00 -1.32
CA ALA A 157 17.62 -9.00 -1.84
C ALA A 157 17.59 -8.85 -3.36
N ARG A 158 18.56 -8.09 -3.90
CA ARG A 158 18.67 -7.80 -5.32
C ARG A 158 18.69 -9.08 -6.17
N SER A 159 19.40 -10.10 -5.71
CA SER A 159 19.46 -11.42 -6.34
C SER A 159 18.10 -12.12 -6.41
N ALA A 160 17.22 -11.92 -5.43
CA ALA A 160 15.87 -12.48 -5.41
C ALA A 160 14.90 -11.71 -6.32
N LYS A 161 15.18 -10.44 -6.63
CA LYS A 161 14.44 -9.63 -7.60
C LYS A 161 14.90 -9.87 -9.03
N GLU A 162 16.22 -9.92 -9.24
CA GLU A 162 16.89 -10.11 -10.54
C GLU A 162 17.09 -11.62 -10.84
N ALA A 163 16.02 -12.39 -10.73
CA ALA A 163 16.00 -13.84 -10.93
C ALA A 163 15.05 -14.26 -12.06
N ALA A 164 15.13 -15.52 -12.49
CA ALA A 164 14.18 -16.10 -13.45
C ALA A 164 12.72 -16.05 -12.94
N CYS A 165 12.53 -16.05 -11.61
CA CYS A 165 11.25 -15.83 -10.94
C CYS A 165 11.47 -14.78 -9.83
N GLY A 166 11.44 -13.51 -10.20
CA GLY A 166 11.71 -12.41 -9.27
C GLY A 166 10.60 -12.22 -8.24
N CYS A 167 10.97 -11.96 -6.97
CA CYS A 167 9.99 -11.71 -5.91
C CYS A 167 9.17 -10.42 -6.15
N ALA A 168 7.90 -10.42 -5.74
CA ALA A 168 7.03 -9.24 -5.77
C ALA A 168 7.30 -8.36 -4.55
N GLY A 169 7.56 -7.07 -4.76
CA GLY A 169 7.76 -6.10 -3.67
C GLY A 169 8.64 -4.92 -4.07
N LEU A 170 8.27 -3.72 -3.63
CA LEU A 170 9.05 -2.49 -3.81
C LEU A 170 9.60 -2.02 -2.46
N TYR A 171 10.89 -1.68 -2.41
CA TYR A 171 11.48 -1.10 -1.20
C TYR A 171 11.36 0.43 -1.19
N THR A 172 10.43 0.94 -0.39
CA THR A 172 10.10 2.38 -0.31
C THR A 172 10.38 3.01 1.04
N ALA A 173 10.61 2.21 2.10
CA ALA A 173 10.81 2.72 3.46
C ALA A 173 11.99 3.70 3.60
N HIS A 174 12.98 3.63 2.70
CA HIS A 174 14.15 4.52 2.70
C HIS A 174 13.80 6.01 2.48
N ALA A 175 12.67 6.32 1.83
CA ALA A 175 12.23 7.67 1.48
C ALA A 175 10.69 7.78 1.47
N ALA A 176 10.02 7.01 2.33
CA ALA A 176 8.58 6.79 2.20
C ALA A 176 7.77 8.09 2.20
N ILE A 177 8.04 8.99 3.17
CA ILE A 177 7.27 10.22 3.32
C ILE A 177 7.63 11.23 2.21
N GLU A 178 8.87 11.25 1.74
CA GLU A 178 9.34 12.03 0.60
C GLU A 178 8.64 11.61 -0.69
N LEU A 179 8.49 10.30 -0.93
CA LEU A 179 7.79 9.77 -2.11
C LEU A 179 6.31 10.16 -2.12
N TYR A 180 5.63 10.16 -0.97
CA TYR A 180 4.26 10.70 -0.89
C TYR A 180 4.22 12.22 -1.10
N ALA A 181 5.18 12.96 -0.56
CA ALA A 181 5.25 14.41 -0.77
C ALA A 181 5.37 14.76 -2.26
N ILE A 182 6.18 14.02 -3.01
CA ILE A 182 6.27 14.14 -4.48
C ILE A 182 4.90 13.90 -5.12
N ALA A 183 4.23 12.79 -4.80
CA ALA A 183 2.92 12.48 -5.38
C ALA A 183 1.85 13.54 -5.08
N PHE A 184 1.83 14.08 -3.86
CA PHE A 184 0.90 15.13 -3.46
C PHE A 184 1.28 16.51 -4.03
N GLU A 185 2.56 16.81 -4.21
CA GLU A 185 3.03 18.04 -4.88
C GLU A 185 2.68 18.03 -6.37
N GLU A 186 2.92 16.92 -7.07
CA GLU A 186 2.55 16.76 -8.48
C GLU A 186 1.03 16.91 -8.70
N ALA A 187 0.23 16.53 -7.71
CA ALA A 187 -1.23 16.71 -7.72
C ALA A 187 -1.70 18.09 -7.22
N GLY A 188 -0.79 18.98 -6.82
CA GLY A 188 -1.11 20.32 -6.30
C GLY A 188 -1.83 20.33 -4.95
N ALA A 189 -1.63 19.30 -4.11
CA ALA A 189 -2.40 19.04 -2.90
C ALA A 189 -1.53 18.73 -1.66
N LEU A 190 -0.32 19.29 -1.56
CA LEU A 190 0.59 19.07 -0.41
C LEU A 190 -0.06 19.31 0.95
N ASP A 191 -1.00 20.26 1.05
CA ASP A 191 -1.77 20.56 2.25
C ASP A 191 -2.63 19.38 2.75
N ARG A 192 -2.97 18.43 1.87
CA ARG A 192 -3.72 17.21 2.19
C ARG A 192 -2.87 16.08 2.74
N LEU A 193 -1.54 16.17 2.61
CA LEU A 193 -0.62 15.10 3.01
C LEU A 193 -0.72 14.78 4.50
N GLU A 194 -0.88 15.78 5.38
CA GLU A 194 -0.97 15.54 6.83
C GLU A 194 -2.16 14.65 7.18
N GLY A 195 -3.33 14.92 6.60
CA GLY A 195 -4.55 14.14 6.83
C GLY A 195 -4.32 12.67 6.50
N PHE A 196 -3.85 12.42 5.28
CA PHE A 196 -3.55 11.09 4.74
C PHE A 196 -2.45 10.35 5.53
N ALA A 197 -1.35 11.03 5.85
CA ALA A 197 -0.16 10.41 6.43
C ALA A 197 -0.19 10.25 7.95
N SER A 198 -0.98 11.07 8.67
CA SER A 198 -0.86 11.17 10.14
C SER A 198 -2.17 11.22 10.92
N ARG A 199 -3.32 11.50 10.28
CA ARG A 199 -4.59 11.69 10.99
C ARG A 199 -5.60 10.59 10.73
N PHE A 200 -5.81 10.23 9.46
CA PHE A 200 -6.88 9.33 9.05
C PHE A 200 -6.67 7.89 9.52
N GLY A 201 -5.43 7.38 9.43
CA GLY A 201 -5.04 6.06 9.96
C GLY A 201 -5.33 5.93 11.45
N PRO A 202 -4.71 6.74 12.34
CA PRO A 202 -4.98 6.68 13.78
C PRO A 202 -6.47 6.80 14.12
N ARG A 203 -7.20 7.69 13.44
CA ARG A 203 -8.65 7.82 13.60
C ARG A 203 -9.38 6.51 13.31
N PHE A 204 -9.08 5.83 12.20
CA PHE A 204 -9.71 4.56 11.85
C PHE A 204 -9.40 3.46 12.87
N TYR A 205 -8.14 3.39 13.34
CA TYR A 205 -7.68 2.41 14.32
C TYR A 205 -8.09 2.72 15.77
N GLY A 206 -8.71 3.88 16.04
CA GLY A 206 -9.06 4.31 17.39
C GLY A 206 -7.85 4.66 18.26
N LEU A 207 -6.77 5.12 17.63
CA LEU A 207 -5.52 5.53 18.28
C LEU A 207 -5.40 7.06 18.32
N PRO A 208 -4.76 7.62 19.37
CA PRO A 208 -4.47 9.04 19.40
C PRO A 208 -3.49 9.42 18.28
N PRO A 209 -3.62 10.61 17.68
CA PRO A 209 -2.60 11.09 16.75
C PRO A 209 -1.28 11.38 17.48
N ASN A 210 -0.17 11.28 16.75
CA ASN A 210 1.14 11.68 17.27
C ASN A 210 1.13 13.17 17.67
N ARG A 211 1.91 13.50 18.71
CA ARG A 211 2.09 14.88 19.19
C ARG A 211 3.33 15.55 18.60
N ASP A 212 4.30 14.73 18.18
CA ASP A 212 5.52 15.19 17.55
C ASP A 212 5.26 15.60 16.09
N THR A 213 6.17 16.42 15.56
CA THR A 213 6.13 16.90 14.18
C THR A 213 7.39 16.49 13.45
N ILE A 214 7.25 16.19 12.17
CA ILE A 214 8.37 16.09 11.23
C ILE A 214 8.30 17.25 10.24
N THR A 215 9.44 17.61 9.66
CA THR A 215 9.52 18.65 8.62
C THR A 215 10.14 18.05 7.37
N LEU A 216 9.46 18.19 6.24
CA LEU A 216 10.06 17.94 4.93
C LEU A 216 10.60 19.25 4.38
N VAL A 217 11.85 19.24 3.95
CA VAL A 217 12.48 20.39 3.29
C VAL A 217 12.61 20.10 1.79
N ARG A 218 12.46 21.16 1.00
CA ARG A 218 12.69 21.10 -0.44
C ARG A 218 14.18 21.20 -0.70
N GLU A 219 14.84 20.06 -0.67
CA GLU A 219 16.28 19.89 -0.84
C GLU A 219 16.52 18.65 -1.69
N ASP A 220 17.17 18.85 -2.83
CA ASP A 220 17.54 17.77 -3.74
C ASP A 220 18.53 16.82 -3.06
N TRP A 221 18.25 15.52 -3.13
CA TRP A 221 19.19 14.49 -2.72
C TRP A 221 19.09 13.27 -3.63
N THR A 222 20.21 12.57 -3.79
CA THR A 222 20.29 11.38 -4.63
C THR A 222 20.01 10.13 -3.81
N VAL A 223 19.04 9.33 -4.25
CA VAL A 223 18.79 8.02 -3.65
C VAL A 223 19.97 7.10 -3.94
N PRO A 224 20.54 6.39 -2.94
CA PRO A 224 21.58 5.41 -3.18
C PRO A 224 21.14 4.37 -4.22
N ALA A 225 22.04 4.01 -5.14
CA ALA A 225 21.75 2.99 -6.14
C ALA A 225 21.48 1.61 -5.51
N VAL A 226 22.15 1.33 -4.39
CA VAL A 226 21.99 0.11 -3.58
C VAL A 226 22.10 0.44 -2.09
N ILE A 227 21.49 -0.38 -1.24
CA ILE A 227 21.55 -0.30 0.22
C ILE A 227 21.94 -1.67 0.78
N ALA A 228 22.85 -1.74 1.76
CA ALA A 228 23.28 -3.00 2.35
C ALA A 228 22.10 -3.76 3.01
N PHE A 229 22.01 -5.07 2.78
CA PHE A 229 20.92 -5.94 3.25
C PHE A 229 21.46 -7.15 4.03
N GLY A 230 22.23 -6.90 5.08
CA GLY A 230 22.95 -7.98 5.77
C GLY A 230 24.22 -8.42 5.01
N PRO A 231 24.87 -9.50 5.46
CA PRO A 231 26.20 -9.86 4.97
C PRO A 231 26.20 -10.28 3.50
N GLY A 232 26.74 -9.43 2.62
CA GLY A 232 26.93 -9.74 1.20
C GLY A 232 25.69 -9.61 0.31
N GLU A 233 24.58 -9.10 0.84
CA GLU A 233 23.35 -8.84 0.08
C GLU A 233 23.08 -7.33 -0.04
N GLU A 234 22.37 -6.95 -1.10
CA GLU A 234 22.01 -5.58 -1.42
C GLU A 234 20.50 -5.47 -1.65
N LEU A 235 19.90 -4.34 -1.29
CA LEU A 235 18.58 -3.90 -1.74
C LEU A 235 18.73 -2.87 -2.84
N VAL A 236 17.80 -2.87 -3.80
CA VAL A 236 17.62 -1.78 -4.75
C VAL A 236 16.37 -0.98 -4.32
N PRO A 237 16.53 0.25 -3.80
CA PRO A 237 15.38 1.07 -3.44
C PRO A 237 14.59 1.53 -4.67
N LEU A 238 13.30 1.80 -4.50
CA LEU A 238 12.55 2.57 -5.51
C LEU A 238 13.25 3.92 -5.72
N ARG A 239 13.36 4.39 -6.98
CA ARG A 239 14.13 5.60 -7.37
C ARG A 239 15.65 5.47 -7.18
N ALA A 240 16.21 4.27 -7.09
CA ALA A 240 17.66 4.03 -7.01
C ALA A 240 18.46 4.86 -8.04
N GLY A 241 19.37 5.70 -7.56
CA GLY A 241 20.22 6.58 -8.38
C GLY A 241 19.54 7.84 -8.91
N GLU A 242 18.25 8.03 -8.68
CA GLU A 242 17.51 9.24 -9.06
C GLU A 242 17.62 10.34 -7.99
N VAL A 243 17.31 11.58 -8.37
CA VAL A 243 17.27 12.73 -7.46
C VAL A 243 15.83 12.94 -6.99
N LEU A 244 15.61 13.06 -5.68
CA LEU A 244 14.32 13.43 -5.09
C LEU A 244 14.37 14.88 -4.60
N PRO A 245 13.29 15.67 -4.81
CA PRO A 245 13.24 17.09 -4.44
C PRO A 245 12.83 17.36 -2.99
N TRP A 246 12.36 16.33 -2.27
CA TRP A 246 11.96 16.41 -0.88
C TRP A 246 12.87 15.55 -0.02
N LYS A 247 13.22 16.06 1.15
CA LYS A 247 14.04 15.37 2.14
C LYS A 247 13.47 15.58 3.54
N LEU A 248 13.38 14.51 4.32
CA LEU A 248 13.09 14.63 5.74
C LEU A 248 14.23 15.39 6.43
N ALA A 249 13.89 16.50 7.09
CA ALA A 249 14.86 17.24 7.88
C ALA A 249 15.44 16.32 8.97
N SER A 250 16.76 16.31 9.13
CA SER A 250 17.36 15.64 10.27
C SER A 250 16.83 16.29 11.54
N THR A 251 16.30 15.49 12.46
CA THR A 251 16.00 15.98 13.81
C THR A 251 17.31 16.54 14.36
N PRO A 252 17.36 17.79 14.84
CA PRO A 252 18.56 18.28 15.49
C PRO A 252 18.91 17.29 16.59
N SER A 253 20.13 16.75 16.54
CA SER A 253 20.69 15.96 17.63
C SER A 253 20.54 16.80 18.89
N THR A 254 19.59 16.45 19.74
CA THR A 254 19.56 16.97 21.09
C THR A 254 20.61 16.17 21.85
N THR A 255 21.86 16.59 21.72
CA THR A 255 22.88 16.33 22.73
C THR A 255 22.35 16.92 24.04
N ARG A 256 21.78 16.05 24.88
CA ARG A 256 21.66 16.27 26.33
C ARG A 256 22.72 15.44 27.02
#